data_AF-A0A7T4QRI3-F1
#
_entry.id   AF-A0A7T4QRI3-F1
#
_cell.length_a   1.000
_cell.length_b   1.000
_cell.length_c   1.000
_cell.angle_alpha   90.00
_cell.angle_beta   90.00
_cell.angle_gamma   90.00
#
_symmetry.space_group_name_H-M   'P 1'
#
loop_
_entity.id
_entity.type
_entity.pdbx_description
1 polymer ?
#
loop_
_entity_poly.entity_id
_entity_poly.type
_entity_poly.pdbx_seq_one_letter_code
_entity_poly.pdbx_strand_id
1 'polypeptide(L)'
;MVALVQNVIKKTIFWLILPLVFIPIIVSAQVKYYIIPDKTDGYIINQYKLSTEKLYGIKKNVELFCLTFPIMDTIRNGDLQNPNIEFNIVLLSVLPDLTSNSDWTEINIDSLKNDLITHSHLKRLFSLNTYSEFDKQYGDKNKYFDEYQIIKKIDKKYYKSKHCLLQFFAVRNRPSVFQNSFGTINIKQEPVTILEMEHIFKKTYPKDTFPLYTIGESPYSYSSFDYLRDRKEYLSKVIKLSNNDLAYQFWTYTNWHKHRHEFEIDRGIDRFVYLPGNGIIGGSFDFYFYFHRKKLPIQYSDFVQNIKDEKVMMADQFK
;
A
#
# COMPACT_ATOMS: atom_id res chain seq x y z
N MET A 1 -40.94 13.92 51.41
CA MET A 1 -41.03 12.98 50.26
C MET A 1 -40.09 13.33 49.11
N VAL A 2 -39.95 14.61 48.71
CA VAL A 2 -39.15 15.01 47.53
C VAL A 2 -37.64 14.71 47.66
N ALA A 3 -37.05 14.89 48.86
CA ALA A 3 -35.61 14.67 49.07
C ALA A 3 -35.18 13.19 49.02
N LEU A 4 -36.07 12.26 49.41
CA LEU A 4 -35.78 10.82 49.40
C LEU A 4 -35.75 10.27 47.96
N VAL A 5 -36.68 10.72 47.14
CA VAL A 5 -36.81 10.33 45.72
C VAL A 5 -35.62 10.83 44.89
N GLN A 6 -35.14 12.05 45.14
CA GLN A 6 -33.94 12.57 44.47
C GLN A 6 -32.67 11.79 44.82
N ASN A 7 -32.55 11.29 46.05
CA ASN A 7 -31.36 10.56 46.49
C ASN A 7 -31.33 9.12 45.93
N VAL A 8 -32.50 8.49 45.78
CA VAL A 8 -32.64 7.20 45.09
C VAL A 8 -32.32 7.35 43.61
N ILE A 9 -32.88 8.35 42.92
CA ILE A 9 -32.61 8.60 41.49
C ILE A 9 -31.12 8.87 41.23
N LYS A 10 -30.45 9.68 42.07
CA LYS A 10 -29.00 9.93 41.95
C LYS A 10 -28.17 8.67 42.15
N LYS A 11 -28.53 7.81 43.11
CA LYS A 11 -27.84 6.52 43.32
C LYS A 11 -28.09 5.55 42.16
N THR A 12 -29.32 5.46 41.63
CA THR A 12 -29.65 4.57 40.51
C THR A 12 -28.95 5.00 39.21
N ILE A 13 -28.86 6.31 38.95
CA ILE A 13 -28.11 6.86 37.80
C ILE A 13 -26.61 6.56 37.95
N PHE A 14 -26.05 6.71 39.16
CA PHE A 14 -24.62 6.39 39.40
C PHE A 14 -24.33 4.90 39.21
N TRP A 15 -25.24 4.00 39.61
CA TRP A 15 -25.13 2.56 39.39
C TRP A 15 -25.36 2.13 37.93
N LEU A 16 -26.10 2.90 37.13
CA LEU A 16 -26.29 2.65 35.69
C LEU A 16 -25.11 3.16 34.85
N ILE A 17 -24.37 4.16 35.32
CA ILE A 17 -23.18 4.71 34.62
C ILE A 17 -21.90 3.96 35.00
N LEU A 18 -21.84 3.36 36.20
CA LEU A 18 -20.67 2.60 36.66
C LEU A 18 -20.20 1.47 35.71
N PRO A 19 -21.09 0.68 35.06
CA PRO A 19 -20.67 -0.33 34.09
C PRO A 19 -20.07 0.27 32.80
N LEU A 20 -20.47 1.49 32.43
CA LEU A 20 -19.94 2.19 31.25
C LEU A 20 -18.53 2.73 31.46
N VAL A 21 -18.09 2.92 32.71
CA VAL A 21 -16.74 3.41 33.06
C VAL A 21 -15.71 2.27 33.13
N PHE A 22 -16.16 1.01 33.23
CA PHE A 22 -15.28 -0.17 33.37
C PHE A 22 -15.23 -1.09 32.15
N ILE A 23 -15.80 -0.71 31.01
CA ILE A 23 -15.48 -1.40 29.76
C ILE A 23 -14.35 -0.62 29.10
N PRO A 24 -13.07 -1.03 29.24
CA PRO A 24 -12.09 -0.65 28.25
C PRO A 24 -12.55 -1.28 26.94
N ILE A 25 -13.29 -0.53 26.13
CA ILE A 25 -13.51 -0.85 24.72
C ILE A 25 -12.17 -0.58 24.03
N ILE A 26 -11.18 -1.43 24.34
CA ILE A 26 -10.03 -1.60 23.46
C ILE A 26 -10.52 -2.59 22.41
N VAL A 27 -11.34 -2.10 21.48
CA VAL A 27 -11.45 -2.74 20.17
C VAL A 27 -10.15 -2.39 19.46
N SER A 28 -9.07 -3.05 19.87
CA SER A 28 -7.90 -3.12 19.02
C SER A 28 -8.35 -3.90 17.80
N ALA A 29 -8.32 -3.26 16.63
CA ALA A 29 -8.60 -3.95 15.39
C ALA A 29 -7.69 -5.16 15.32
N GLN A 30 -8.28 -6.36 15.26
CA GLN A 30 -7.52 -7.60 15.33
C GLN A 30 -6.72 -7.77 14.04
N VAL A 31 -5.39 -7.72 14.14
CA VAL A 31 -4.47 -7.94 13.02
C VAL A 31 -4.74 -9.30 12.40
N LYS A 32 -4.86 -9.34 11.07
CA LYS A 32 -5.06 -10.57 10.31
C LYS A 32 -3.77 -11.04 9.65
N TYR A 33 -3.65 -12.33 9.43
CA TYR A 33 -2.39 -12.95 9.02
C TYR A 33 -2.54 -13.78 7.76
N TYR A 34 -1.66 -13.55 6.79
CA TYR A 34 -1.55 -14.38 5.59
C TYR A 34 -0.28 -15.23 5.65
N ILE A 35 -0.42 -16.56 5.57
CA ILE A 35 0.74 -17.47 5.52
C ILE A 35 1.16 -17.64 4.06
N ILE A 36 2.43 -17.40 3.77
CA ILE A 36 3.02 -17.75 2.48
C ILE A 36 3.04 -19.27 2.38
N PRO A 37 2.34 -19.88 1.41
CA PRO A 37 2.35 -21.33 1.28
C PRO A 37 3.64 -21.81 0.62
N ASP A 38 4.04 -23.05 0.95
CA ASP A 38 5.19 -23.72 0.32
C ASP A 38 4.93 -23.98 -1.18
N LYS A 39 3.66 -24.12 -1.58
CA LYS A 39 3.22 -24.26 -2.97
C LYS A 39 1.96 -23.41 -3.20
N THR A 40 1.95 -22.62 -4.26
CA THR A 40 0.78 -21.83 -4.64
C THR A 40 -0.23 -22.66 -5.43
N ASP A 41 -1.50 -22.28 -5.35
CA ASP A 41 -2.59 -22.87 -6.12
C ASP A 41 -3.47 -21.77 -6.73
N GLY A 42 -3.43 -21.66 -8.06
CA GLY A 42 -4.17 -20.64 -8.83
C GLY A 42 -3.60 -19.22 -8.78
N TYR A 43 -2.33 -19.04 -8.38
CA TYR A 43 -1.61 -17.76 -8.45
C TYR A 43 -0.09 -17.97 -8.37
N ILE A 44 0.69 -16.92 -8.65
CA ILE A 44 2.16 -16.91 -8.58
C ILE A 44 2.61 -16.02 -7.43
N ILE A 45 3.68 -16.39 -6.73
CA ILE A 45 4.39 -15.49 -5.81
C ILE A 45 5.77 -15.20 -6.35
N ASN A 46 6.08 -13.93 -6.53
CA ASN A 46 7.44 -13.46 -6.72
C ASN A 46 7.89 -12.63 -5.52
N GLN A 47 9.13 -12.83 -5.07
CA GLN A 47 9.69 -12.15 -3.93
C GLN A 47 10.91 -11.32 -4.33
N TYR A 48 10.98 -10.09 -3.81
CA TYR A 48 12.07 -9.16 -4.07
C TYR A 48 12.56 -8.51 -2.79
N LYS A 49 13.83 -8.11 -2.77
CA LYS A 49 14.43 -7.36 -1.68
C LYS A 49 14.99 -6.06 -2.24
N LEU A 50 14.52 -4.94 -1.70
CA LEU A 50 14.84 -3.60 -2.16
C LEU A 50 15.73 -2.90 -1.14
N SER A 51 16.98 -2.61 -1.49
CA SER A 51 17.88 -1.85 -0.62
C SER A 51 17.42 -0.39 -0.47
N THR A 52 17.30 0.06 0.77
CA THR A 52 16.91 1.43 1.12
C THR A 52 18.08 2.41 1.10
N GLU A 53 19.30 1.93 0.91
CA GLU A 53 20.54 2.72 1.12
C GLU A 53 20.62 3.91 0.17
N LYS A 54 20.38 3.69 -1.12
CA LYS A 54 20.49 4.75 -2.13
C LYS A 54 19.39 5.81 -2.01
N LEU A 55 18.17 5.40 -1.62
CA LEU A 55 17.00 6.29 -1.63
C LEU A 55 16.79 7.00 -0.29
N TYR A 56 17.00 6.30 0.82
CA TYR A 56 16.71 6.78 2.17
C TYR A 56 17.95 6.85 3.09
N GLY A 57 19.13 6.48 2.58
CA GLY A 57 20.40 6.63 3.29
C GLY A 57 20.67 5.62 4.41
N ILE A 58 19.84 4.58 4.55
CA ILE A 58 20.00 3.56 5.59
C ILE A 58 20.18 2.15 5.00
N LYS A 59 21.00 1.32 5.65
CA LYS A 59 21.28 -0.07 5.25
C LYS A 59 20.21 -1.04 5.75
N LYS A 60 19.00 -0.88 5.22
CA LYS A 60 17.83 -1.73 5.47
C LYS A 60 17.24 -2.19 4.14
N ASN A 61 16.18 -2.99 4.21
CA ASN A 61 15.51 -3.45 3.00
C ASN A 61 14.00 -3.39 3.17
N VAL A 62 13.30 -3.19 2.05
CA VAL A 62 11.89 -3.55 1.93
C VAL A 62 11.82 -4.91 1.25
N GLU A 63 11.13 -5.88 1.84
CA GLU A 63 10.83 -7.16 1.17
C GLU A 63 9.46 -7.07 0.50
N LEU A 64 9.39 -7.30 -0.82
CA LEU A 64 8.16 -7.35 -1.58
C LEU A 64 7.74 -8.79 -1.82
N PHE A 65 6.45 -9.07 -1.67
CA PHE A 65 5.81 -10.29 -2.11
C PHE A 65 4.69 -9.90 -3.09
N CYS A 66 4.93 -10.17 -4.37
CA CYS A 66 3.97 -9.95 -5.45
C CYS A 66 3.19 -11.23 -5.69
N LEU A 67 1.92 -11.24 -5.29
CA LEU A 67 1.01 -12.33 -5.55
C LEU A 67 0.19 -12.01 -6.80
N THR A 68 0.42 -12.74 -7.89
CA THR A 68 -0.23 -12.51 -9.18
C THR A 68 -1.35 -13.51 -9.42
N PHE A 69 -2.57 -13.01 -9.54
CA PHE A 69 -3.81 -13.77 -9.73
C PHE A 69 -4.35 -13.54 -11.14
N PRO A 70 -4.30 -14.55 -12.03
CA PRO A 70 -4.97 -14.46 -13.32
C PRO A 70 -6.50 -14.30 -13.15
N ILE A 71 -7.16 -13.61 -14.08
CA ILE A 71 -8.63 -13.46 -14.06
C ILE A 71 -9.35 -14.74 -14.49
N MET A 72 -8.72 -15.52 -15.37
CA MET A 72 -9.24 -16.79 -15.85
C MET A 72 -8.27 -17.91 -15.47
N ASP A 73 -8.81 -19.00 -14.92
CA ASP A 73 -8.01 -20.16 -14.47
C ASP A 73 -7.25 -20.85 -15.61
N THR A 74 -7.59 -20.56 -16.87
CA THR A 74 -6.92 -21.08 -18.07
C THR A 74 -5.60 -20.36 -18.40
N ILE A 75 -5.35 -19.19 -17.83
CA ILE A 75 -4.14 -18.39 -18.08
C ILE A 75 -2.96 -19.05 -17.38
N ARG A 76 -1.94 -19.42 -18.14
CA ARG A 76 -0.69 -20.01 -17.63
C ARG A 76 0.30 -18.93 -17.26
N ASN A 77 1.27 -19.28 -16.42
CA ASN A 77 2.31 -18.35 -15.98
C ASN A 77 3.08 -17.68 -17.14
N GLY A 78 3.36 -18.44 -18.21
CA GLY A 78 4.03 -17.90 -19.41
C GLY A 78 3.19 -16.86 -20.16
N ASP A 79 1.87 -16.91 -20.03
CA ASP A 79 0.95 -15.98 -20.69
C ASP A 79 0.98 -14.60 -20.03
N LEU A 80 1.41 -14.48 -18.77
CA LEU A 80 1.45 -13.21 -18.03
C LEU A 80 2.47 -12.20 -18.56
N GLN A 81 3.37 -12.64 -19.44
CA GLN A 81 4.26 -11.75 -20.20
C GLN A 81 3.53 -11.07 -21.37
N ASN A 82 2.41 -11.62 -21.83
CA ASN A 82 1.60 -11.03 -22.88
C ASN A 82 0.86 -9.80 -22.34
N PRO A 83 1.11 -8.61 -22.88
CA PRO A 83 0.52 -7.37 -22.37
C PRO A 83 -1.00 -7.28 -22.60
N ASN A 84 -1.61 -8.20 -23.34
CA ASN A 84 -3.06 -8.24 -23.52
C ASN A 84 -3.77 -9.11 -22.47
N ILE A 85 -3.03 -9.79 -21.59
CA ILE A 85 -3.60 -10.59 -20.52
C ILE A 85 -3.89 -9.69 -19.32
N GLU A 86 -5.15 -9.71 -18.88
CA GLU A 86 -5.59 -9.00 -17.70
C GLU A 86 -5.45 -9.91 -16.46
N PHE A 87 -4.88 -9.37 -15.40
CA PHE A 87 -4.66 -10.07 -14.14
C PHE A 87 -4.51 -9.09 -12.99
N ASN A 88 -4.35 -9.63 -11.78
CA ASN A 88 -4.37 -8.84 -10.56
C ASN A 88 -3.14 -9.09 -9.72
N ILE A 89 -2.69 -8.06 -9.02
CA ILE A 89 -1.52 -8.13 -8.15
C ILE A 89 -1.95 -7.74 -6.75
N VAL A 90 -1.65 -8.61 -5.79
CA VAL A 90 -1.63 -8.25 -4.38
C VAL A 90 -0.17 -8.04 -4.00
N LEU A 91 0.16 -6.82 -3.59
CA LEU A 91 1.50 -6.47 -3.13
C LEU A 91 1.50 -6.43 -1.60
N LEU A 92 2.24 -7.36 -1.00
CA LEU A 92 2.60 -7.32 0.41
C LEU A 92 4.03 -6.77 0.52
N SER A 93 4.20 -5.62 1.17
CA SER A 93 5.51 -4.98 1.38
C SER A 93 5.85 -5.01 2.86
N VAL A 94 6.90 -5.74 3.22
CA VAL A 94 7.43 -5.75 4.59
C VAL A 94 8.42 -4.59 4.71
N LEU A 95 8.00 -3.56 5.45
CA LEU A 95 8.78 -2.35 5.66
C LEU A 95 9.77 -2.57 6.82
N PRO A 96 10.98 -1.99 6.76
CA PRO A 96 12.00 -2.27 7.76
C PRO A 96 11.63 -1.67 9.10
N ASP A 97 11.79 -2.44 10.17
CA ASP A 97 11.72 -1.89 11.52
C ASP A 97 12.95 -0.99 11.75
N LEU A 98 12.69 0.31 11.94
CA LEU A 98 13.71 1.33 12.14
C LEU A 98 14.15 1.46 13.60
N THR A 99 13.62 0.63 14.50
CA THR A 99 14.03 0.58 15.92
C THR A 99 14.88 -0.63 16.26
N SER A 100 14.72 -1.73 15.52
CA SER A 100 15.43 -2.98 15.80
C SER A 100 16.23 -3.49 14.60
N ASN A 101 16.99 -4.56 14.79
CA ASN A 101 17.78 -5.18 13.73
C ASN A 101 16.99 -6.21 12.90
N SER A 102 15.75 -6.51 13.27
CA SER A 102 14.92 -7.53 12.59
C SER A 102 13.56 -6.97 12.22
N ASP A 103 13.18 -7.17 10.96
CA ASP A 103 11.87 -6.81 10.41
C ASP A 103 10.81 -7.90 10.69
N TRP A 104 11.25 -9.00 11.32
CA TRP A 104 10.48 -10.21 11.56
C TRP A 104 10.50 -10.59 13.05
N THR A 105 9.40 -11.21 13.51
CA THR A 105 9.25 -11.72 14.88
C THR A 105 8.86 -13.19 14.83
N GLU A 106 9.64 -14.05 15.51
CA GLU A 106 9.31 -15.46 15.68
C GLU A 106 8.01 -15.62 16.45
N ILE A 107 7.16 -16.56 16.02
CA ILE A 107 5.84 -16.79 16.59
C ILE A 107 5.54 -18.29 16.71
N ASN A 108 4.66 -18.61 17.66
CA ASN A 108 3.94 -19.89 17.64
C ASN A 108 2.71 -19.76 16.73
N ILE A 109 2.64 -20.53 15.65
CA ILE A 109 1.53 -20.45 14.69
C ILE A 109 0.18 -20.83 15.32
N ASP A 110 0.19 -21.71 16.33
CA ASP A 110 -1.04 -22.17 16.98
C ASP A 110 -1.77 -21.03 17.71
N SER A 111 -1.05 -19.99 18.16
CA SER A 111 -1.67 -18.84 18.81
C SER A 111 -2.41 -17.90 17.86
N LEU A 112 -2.19 -18.03 16.54
CA LEU A 112 -2.76 -17.13 15.53
C LEU A 112 -3.83 -17.79 14.66
N LYS A 113 -4.20 -19.05 14.93
CA LYS A 113 -5.14 -19.83 14.09
C LYS A 113 -6.44 -19.11 13.75
N ASN A 114 -7.01 -18.37 14.70
CA ASN A 114 -8.27 -17.64 14.52
C ASN A 114 -8.12 -16.34 13.70
N ASP A 115 -6.90 -15.89 13.47
CA ASP A 115 -6.56 -14.67 12.74
C ASP A 115 -5.95 -14.92 11.37
N LEU A 116 -5.76 -16.19 11.01
CA LEU A 116 -5.34 -16.57 9.68
C LEU A 116 -6.43 -16.26 8.65
N ILE A 117 -6.06 -15.54 7.60
CA ILE A 117 -6.92 -15.34 6.45
C ILE A 117 -6.62 -16.39 5.38
N THR A 118 -7.68 -16.87 4.74
CA THR A 118 -7.60 -17.83 3.65
C THR A 118 -7.29 -17.14 2.32
N HIS A 119 -6.89 -17.94 1.34
CA HIS A 119 -6.81 -17.51 -0.07
C HIS A 119 -8.12 -16.89 -0.58
N SER A 120 -9.27 -17.49 -0.22
CA SER A 120 -10.59 -16.97 -0.59
C SER A 120 -10.88 -15.60 0.03
N HIS A 121 -10.43 -15.36 1.27
CA HIS A 121 -10.50 -14.04 1.89
C HIS A 121 -9.68 -13.02 1.09
N LEU A 122 -8.46 -13.38 0.70
CA LEU A 122 -7.59 -12.48 -0.07
C LEU A 122 -8.17 -12.16 -1.45
N LYS A 123 -8.72 -13.17 -2.15
CA LYS A 123 -9.47 -12.97 -3.41
C LYS A 123 -10.66 -12.04 -3.23
N ARG A 124 -11.41 -12.15 -2.12
CA ARG A 124 -12.53 -11.25 -1.82
C ARG A 124 -12.06 -9.81 -1.58
N LEU A 125 -10.98 -9.61 -0.83
CA LEU A 125 -10.39 -8.27 -0.66
C LEU A 125 -9.98 -7.71 -2.02
N PHE A 126 -9.35 -8.53 -2.85
CA PHE A 126 -9.00 -8.15 -4.20
C PHE A 126 -10.21 -7.65 -5.01
N SER A 127 -11.32 -8.40 -5.08
CA SER A 127 -12.52 -7.98 -5.82
C SER A 127 -13.04 -6.62 -5.38
N LEU A 128 -13.06 -6.39 -4.06
CA LEU A 128 -13.53 -5.15 -3.44
C LEU A 128 -12.63 -3.96 -3.75
N ASN A 129 -11.31 -4.16 -3.75
CA ASN A 129 -10.31 -3.09 -3.83
C ASN A 129 -9.90 -2.75 -5.27
N THR A 130 -10.29 -3.56 -6.26
CA THR A 130 -9.91 -3.38 -7.68
C THR A 130 -11.09 -3.19 -8.62
N TYR A 131 -12.29 -3.04 -8.07
CA TYR A 131 -13.52 -2.83 -8.85
C TYR A 131 -13.81 -3.97 -9.84
N SER A 132 -13.43 -5.20 -9.48
CA SER A 132 -13.67 -6.37 -10.33
C SER A 132 -15.13 -6.85 -10.30
N GLU A 133 -15.94 -6.34 -9.36
CA GLU A 133 -17.36 -6.62 -9.23
C GLU A 133 -18.15 -5.31 -9.31
N PHE A 134 -19.04 -5.19 -10.31
CA PHE A 134 -19.71 -3.94 -10.69
C PHE A 134 -20.86 -3.51 -9.76
N ASP A 135 -21.28 -4.37 -8.85
CA ASP A 135 -22.48 -4.23 -8.02
C ASP A 135 -22.20 -3.80 -6.56
N LYS A 136 -20.93 -3.62 -6.18
CA LYS A 136 -20.54 -3.32 -4.80
C LYS A 136 -20.30 -1.84 -4.54
N GLN A 137 -20.66 -1.39 -3.33
CA GLN A 137 -20.36 -0.05 -2.85
C GLN A 137 -18.83 0.12 -2.75
N TYR A 138 -18.33 1.10 -3.49
CA TYR A 138 -16.92 1.38 -3.65
C TYR A 138 -16.32 1.99 -2.39
N GLY A 139 -15.29 1.33 -1.84
CA GLY A 139 -14.49 1.86 -0.75
C GLY A 139 -13.37 2.75 -1.27
N ASP A 140 -13.05 3.82 -0.56
CA ASP A 140 -11.90 4.70 -0.83
C ASP A 140 -10.55 4.03 -0.52
N LYS A 141 -10.59 2.93 0.24
CA LYS A 141 -9.43 2.20 0.76
C LYS A 141 -9.01 1.11 -0.21
N ASN A 142 -7.77 1.19 -0.72
CA ASN A 142 -7.11 0.13 -1.51
C ASN A 142 -5.79 -0.36 -0.87
N LYS A 143 -5.51 0.09 0.36
CA LYS A 143 -4.26 -0.14 1.08
C LYS A 143 -4.53 -0.38 2.55
N TYR A 144 -3.73 -1.23 3.15
CA TYR A 144 -3.84 -1.61 4.56
C TYR A 144 -2.45 -1.66 5.17
N PHE A 145 -2.21 -0.88 6.22
CA PHE A 145 -0.92 -0.85 6.91
C PHE A 145 -1.10 -1.44 8.31
N ASP A 146 -0.33 -2.49 8.59
CA ASP A 146 -0.31 -3.26 9.85
C ASP A 146 -1.62 -3.94 10.26
N GLU A 147 -2.69 -3.76 9.48
CA GLU A 147 -3.97 -4.47 9.64
C GLU A 147 -3.90 -5.91 9.10
N TYR A 148 -3.04 -6.14 8.11
CA TYR A 148 -2.72 -7.46 7.56
C TYR A 148 -1.21 -7.67 7.57
N GLN A 149 -0.76 -8.72 8.25
CA GLN A 149 0.65 -9.11 8.32
C GLN A 149 0.89 -10.42 7.57
N ILE A 150 2.13 -10.61 7.12
CA ILE A 150 2.55 -11.79 6.40
C ILE A 150 3.33 -12.71 7.34
N ILE A 151 3.10 -14.01 7.23
CA ILE A 151 3.81 -15.06 7.95
C ILE A 151 4.62 -15.85 6.93
N LYS A 152 5.93 -15.96 7.18
CA LYS A 152 6.81 -16.87 6.44
C LYS A 152 7.30 -17.99 7.34
N LYS A 153 7.47 -19.16 6.74
CA LYS A 153 8.08 -20.33 7.37
C LYS A 153 9.54 -20.40 6.94
N ILE A 154 10.43 -20.51 7.91
CA ILE A 154 11.86 -20.78 7.68
C ILE A 154 12.18 -22.03 8.48
N ASP A 155 12.55 -23.11 7.79
CA ASP A 155 12.71 -24.45 8.33
C ASP A 155 11.44 -24.93 9.08
N LYS A 156 11.53 -25.04 10.42
CA LYS A 156 10.44 -25.48 11.30
C LYS A 156 9.81 -24.33 12.11
N LYS A 157 10.22 -23.09 11.86
CA LYS A 157 9.81 -21.92 12.62
C LYS A 157 8.99 -20.95 11.77
N TYR A 158 8.10 -20.23 12.42
CA TYR A 158 7.24 -19.24 11.78
C TYR A 158 7.61 -17.84 12.24
N TYR A 159 7.59 -16.90 11.30
CA TYR A 159 7.94 -15.52 11.53
C TYR A 159 6.86 -14.63 10.92
N LYS A 160 6.33 -13.69 11.72
CA LYS A 160 5.45 -12.64 11.22
C LYS A 160 6.23 -11.36 10.93
N SER A 161 5.79 -10.59 9.95
CA SER A 161 6.31 -9.24 9.70
C SER A 161 5.94 -8.31 10.87
N LYS A 162 6.82 -7.33 11.13
CA LYS A 162 6.53 -6.26 12.09
C LYS A 162 5.70 -5.14 11.49
N HIS A 163 6.12 -4.68 10.31
CA HIS A 163 5.40 -3.69 9.53
C HIS A 163 5.08 -4.23 8.15
N CYS A 164 3.80 -4.17 7.76
CA CYS A 164 3.35 -4.70 6.49
C CYS A 164 2.33 -3.78 5.83
N LEU A 165 2.61 -3.42 4.59
CA LEU A 165 1.69 -2.70 3.72
C LEU A 165 1.13 -3.68 2.69
N LEU A 166 -0.18 -3.89 2.73
CA LEU A 166 -0.95 -4.65 1.75
C LEU A 166 -1.60 -3.68 0.76
N GLN A 167 -1.37 -3.88 -0.54
CA GLN A 167 -1.94 -3.04 -1.61
C GLN A 167 -2.44 -3.91 -2.77
N PHE A 168 -3.43 -3.39 -3.50
CA PHE A 168 -4.07 -4.11 -4.59
C PHE A 168 -3.93 -3.35 -5.91
N PHE A 169 -3.60 -4.08 -6.97
CA PHE A 169 -3.50 -3.56 -8.33
C PHE A 169 -4.25 -4.44 -9.34
N ALA A 170 -4.81 -3.79 -10.36
CA ALA A 170 -5.37 -4.43 -11.55
C ALA A 170 -4.48 -4.10 -12.76
N VAL A 171 -3.93 -5.12 -13.43
CA VAL A 171 -3.21 -4.94 -14.69
C VAL A 171 -4.24 -4.94 -15.82
N ARG A 172 -4.49 -3.77 -16.42
CA ARG A 172 -5.51 -3.54 -17.46
C ARG A 172 -4.93 -2.64 -18.53
N ASN A 173 -4.38 -3.23 -19.58
CA ASN A 173 -3.67 -2.49 -20.62
C ASN A 173 -4.64 -2.00 -21.70
N ARG A 174 -4.95 -0.71 -21.69
CA ARG A 174 -5.93 -0.07 -22.59
C ARG A 174 -5.39 1.27 -23.11
N PRO A 175 -5.75 1.70 -24.34
CA PRO A 175 -5.35 3.01 -24.84
C PRO A 175 -5.76 4.16 -23.91
N SER A 176 -4.98 5.23 -23.86
CA SER A 176 -5.15 6.39 -22.96
C SER A 176 -6.51 7.10 -23.03
N VAL A 177 -7.29 6.87 -24.08
CA VAL A 177 -8.66 7.39 -24.20
C VAL A 177 -9.59 6.80 -23.13
N PHE A 178 -9.30 5.59 -22.65
CA PHE A 178 -10.04 4.96 -21.57
C PHE A 178 -9.52 5.44 -20.22
N GLN A 179 -10.45 5.83 -19.34
CA GLN A 179 -10.11 6.18 -17.96
C GLN A 179 -9.64 4.96 -17.18
N ASN A 180 -8.59 5.14 -16.37
CA ASN A 180 -8.09 4.13 -15.45
C ASN A 180 -8.54 4.46 -14.04
N SER A 181 -8.96 3.46 -13.28
CA SER A 181 -9.26 3.62 -11.86
C SER A 181 -7.99 3.60 -11.01
N PHE A 182 -8.05 4.14 -9.80
CA PHE A 182 -6.95 4.04 -8.84
C PHE A 182 -6.51 2.59 -8.62
N GLY A 183 -5.20 2.34 -8.55
CA GLY A 183 -4.66 0.98 -8.49
C GLY A 183 -4.61 0.24 -9.83
N THR A 184 -4.78 0.91 -10.97
CA THR A 184 -4.65 0.27 -12.29
C THR A 184 -3.22 0.42 -12.83
N ILE A 185 -2.59 -0.70 -13.19
CA ILE A 185 -1.36 -0.73 -13.98
C ILE A 185 -1.76 -0.85 -15.44
N ASN A 186 -1.42 0.16 -16.23
CA ASN A 186 -1.72 0.20 -17.66
C ASN A 186 -0.49 0.68 -18.43
N ILE A 187 0.20 -0.22 -19.13
CA ILE A 187 1.42 0.08 -19.89
C ILE A 187 1.14 0.69 -21.27
N LYS A 188 -0.14 0.74 -21.69
CA LYS A 188 -0.58 1.34 -22.97
C LYS A 188 -1.03 2.81 -22.81
N GLN A 189 -0.89 3.37 -21.61
CA GLN A 189 -1.13 4.79 -21.39
C GLN A 189 0.05 5.62 -21.93
N GLU A 190 -0.21 6.87 -22.33
CA GLU A 190 0.84 7.81 -22.68
C GLU A 190 1.65 8.13 -21.42
N PRO A 191 2.99 8.03 -21.47
CA PRO A 191 3.83 8.38 -20.33
C PRO A 191 3.66 9.87 -19.95
N VAL A 192 3.53 10.13 -18.66
CA VAL A 192 3.54 11.47 -18.08
C VAL A 192 4.40 11.43 -16.83
N THR A 193 5.43 12.27 -16.78
CA THR A 193 6.29 12.42 -15.61
C THR A 193 5.63 13.31 -14.54
N ILE A 194 6.14 13.23 -13.32
CA ILE A 194 5.73 14.10 -12.21
C ILE A 194 5.92 15.58 -12.57
N LEU A 195 7.03 15.94 -13.21
CA LEU A 195 7.33 17.33 -13.58
C LEU A 195 6.42 17.86 -14.71
N GLU A 196 6.08 17.01 -15.68
CA GLU A 196 5.10 17.37 -16.71
C GLU A 196 3.72 17.59 -16.11
N MET A 197 3.28 16.71 -15.20
CA MET A 197 2.02 16.90 -14.48
C MET A 197 2.05 18.16 -13.60
N GLU A 198 3.16 18.43 -12.89
CA GLU A 198 3.31 19.65 -12.11
C GLU A 198 3.11 20.88 -12.99
N HIS A 199 3.70 20.91 -14.19
CA HIS A 199 3.55 22.03 -15.13
C HIS A 199 2.10 22.22 -15.57
N ILE A 200 1.41 21.14 -15.94
CA ILE A 200 -0.02 21.16 -16.32
C ILE A 200 -0.89 21.62 -15.14
N PHE A 201 -0.62 21.09 -13.95
CA PHE A 201 -1.35 21.44 -12.74
C PHE A 201 -1.18 22.92 -12.41
N LYS A 202 0.04 23.45 -12.42
CA LYS A 202 0.31 24.86 -12.10
C LYS A 202 -0.26 25.83 -13.14
N LYS A 203 -0.38 25.42 -14.40
CA LYS A 203 -1.10 26.21 -15.41
C LYS A 203 -2.61 26.27 -15.13
N THR A 204 -3.17 25.18 -14.63
CA THR A 204 -4.62 25.04 -14.36
C THR A 204 -5.01 25.66 -13.02
N TYR A 205 -4.18 25.47 -12.00
CA TYR A 205 -4.36 25.93 -10.63
C TYR A 205 -3.12 26.73 -10.15
N PRO A 206 -2.91 27.96 -10.65
CA PRO A 206 -1.67 28.72 -10.39
C PRO A 206 -1.40 29.03 -8.92
N LYS A 207 -2.44 29.05 -8.09
CA LYS A 207 -2.37 29.39 -6.66
C LYS A 207 -2.26 28.18 -5.74
N ASP A 208 -2.50 26.97 -6.25
CA ASP A 208 -2.56 25.76 -5.44
C ASP A 208 -1.19 25.07 -5.38
N THR A 209 -0.85 24.46 -4.25
CA THR A 209 0.32 23.58 -4.14
C THR A 209 0.08 22.30 -4.96
N PHE A 210 1.09 21.84 -5.69
CA PHE A 210 0.99 20.58 -6.41
C PHE A 210 0.82 19.42 -5.41
N PRO A 211 -0.19 18.53 -5.55
CA PRO A 211 -0.56 17.54 -4.53
C PRO A 211 0.59 16.70 -3.97
N LEU A 212 1.57 16.29 -4.79
CA LEU A 212 2.68 15.45 -4.32
C LEU A 212 3.64 16.18 -3.37
N TYR A 213 3.61 17.52 -3.33
CA TYR A 213 4.51 18.34 -2.53
C TYR A 213 3.87 18.91 -1.27
N THR A 214 2.64 18.50 -0.95
CA THR A 214 1.94 18.96 0.27
C THR A 214 2.40 18.23 1.53
N ILE A 215 3.63 17.68 1.51
CA ILE A 215 4.25 16.96 2.60
C ILE A 215 4.39 17.87 3.82
N GLY A 216 3.80 17.47 4.95
CA GLY A 216 3.93 18.23 6.19
C GLY A 216 3.11 19.53 6.23
N GLU A 217 2.27 19.80 5.23
CA GLU A 217 1.21 20.78 5.41
C GLU A 217 0.21 20.30 6.48
N SER A 218 -0.49 21.26 7.08
CA SER A 218 -1.47 20.98 8.12
C SER A 218 -2.56 20.03 7.62
N PRO A 219 -3.07 19.10 8.46
CA PRO A 219 -4.26 18.33 8.12
C PRO A 219 -5.52 19.19 8.00
N TYR A 220 -5.44 20.51 8.22
CA TYR A 220 -6.54 21.46 7.98
C TYR A 220 -6.34 22.29 6.71
N SER A 221 -5.27 22.06 5.95
CA SER A 221 -5.08 22.63 4.62
C SER A 221 -6.13 22.05 3.68
N TYR A 222 -7.06 22.88 3.21
CA TYR A 222 -8.06 22.47 2.22
C TYR A 222 -7.37 22.27 0.87
N SER A 223 -7.32 21.02 0.42
CA SER A 223 -6.82 20.63 -0.89
C SER A 223 -7.99 20.56 -1.88
N SER A 224 -7.80 21.07 -3.10
CA SER A 224 -8.72 20.92 -4.23
C SER A 224 -8.75 19.50 -4.81
N PHE A 225 -8.03 18.54 -4.19
CA PHE A 225 -7.84 17.18 -4.67
C PHE A 225 -9.06 16.28 -4.40
N ASP A 226 -9.73 15.83 -5.46
CA ASP A 226 -10.84 14.89 -5.39
C ASP A 226 -10.31 13.46 -5.35
N TYR A 227 -10.30 12.84 -4.17
CA TYR A 227 -9.80 11.48 -3.98
C TYR A 227 -10.50 10.42 -4.84
N LEU A 228 -11.76 10.62 -5.21
CA LEU A 228 -12.48 9.63 -6.02
C LEU A 228 -12.12 9.74 -7.51
N ARG A 229 -11.80 10.95 -7.98
CA ARG A 229 -11.62 11.23 -9.41
C ARG A 229 -10.17 11.40 -9.82
N ASP A 230 -9.35 11.98 -8.95
CA ASP A 230 -7.99 12.38 -9.29
C ASP A 230 -6.98 11.26 -9.06
N ARG A 231 -7.21 10.39 -8.06
CA ARG A 231 -6.26 9.32 -7.73
C ARG A 231 -6.11 8.33 -8.88
N LYS A 232 -4.87 8.17 -9.35
CA LYS A 232 -4.50 7.10 -10.29
C LYS A 232 -2.99 6.87 -10.35
N GLU A 233 -2.63 5.75 -10.99
CA GLU A 233 -1.25 5.44 -11.33
C GLU A 233 -0.93 5.93 -12.74
N TYR A 234 0.05 6.83 -12.85
CA TYR A 234 0.58 7.30 -14.12
C TYR A 234 1.81 6.49 -14.49
N LEU A 235 1.88 6.01 -15.74
CA LEU A 235 3.13 5.55 -16.33
C LEU A 235 4.02 6.78 -16.54
N SER A 236 5.26 6.78 -16.08
CA SER A 236 6.20 7.88 -16.36
C SER A 236 7.27 7.52 -17.36
N LYS A 237 7.79 6.28 -17.34
CA LYS A 237 8.87 5.86 -18.23
C LYS A 237 8.90 4.36 -18.47
N VAL A 238 9.42 4.01 -19.64
CA VAL A 238 9.82 2.64 -19.99
C VAL A 238 11.31 2.51 -19.71
N ILE A 239 11.69 1.48 -18.96
CA ILE A 239 13.06 1.19 -18.53
C ILE A 239 13.49 -0.09 -19.24
N LYS A 240 14.65 -0.05 -19.89
CA LYS A 240 15.30 -1.25 -20.41
C LYS A 240 16.21 -1.83 -19.33
N LEU A 241 15.92 -3.05 -18.88
CA LEU A 241 16.70 -3.76 -17.86
C LEU A 241 17.99 -4.34 -18.46
N SER A 242 18.91 -4.78 -17.59
CA SER A 242 20.20 -5.36 -17.99
C SER A 242 20.07 -6.63 -18.83
N ASN A 243 19.00 -7.39 -18.67
CA ASN A 243 18.66 -8.56 -19.50
C ASN A 243 17.93 -8.22 -20.80
N ASN A 244 17.80 -6.93 -21.15
CA ASN A 244 17.02 -6.35 -22.26
C ASN A 244 15.49 -6.39 -22.12
N ASP A 245 14.94 -6.90 -21.02
CA ASP A 245 13.49 -6.82 -20.80
C ASP A 245 13.04 -5.36 -20.60
N LEU A 246 11.79 -5.09 -20.96
CA LEU A 246 11.16 -3.79 -20.75
C LEU A 246 10.35 -3.81 -19.46
N ALA A 247 10.75 -2.95 -18.53
CA ALA A 247 10.00 -2.61 -17.33
C ALA A 247 9.36 -1.23 -17.45
N TYR A 248 8.35 -0.97 -16.64
CA TYR A 248 7.50 0.21 -16.74
C TYR A 248 7.43 0.85 -15.37
N GLN A 249 7.90 2.09 -15.26
CA GLN A 249 7.82 2.83 -14.01
C GLN A 249 6.56 3.66 -13.94
N PHE A 250 5.90 3.59 -12.79
CA PHE A 250 4.70 4.32 -12.47
C PHE A 250 4.90 5.22 -11.25
N TRP A 251 4.04 6.22 -11.12
CA TRP A 251 3.89 7.05 -9.93
C TRP A 251 2.42 7.29 -9.60
N THR A 252 2.13 7.42 -8.31
CA THR A 252 0.77 7.60 -7.81
C THR A 252 0.42 9.08 -7.66
N TYR A 253 -0.60 9.54 -8.37
CA TYR A 253 -1.13 10.88 -8.17
C TYR A 253 -2.04 10.91 -6.94
N THR A 254 -1.52 11.41 -5.83
CA THR A 254 -2.25 11.60 -4.57
C THR A 254 -1.56 12.66 -3.70
N ASN A 255 -2.31 13.32 -2.82
CA ASN A 255 -1.78 14.29 -1.86
C ASN A 255 -1.30 13.61 -0.54
N TRP A 256 -0.99 14.41 0.48
CA TRP A 256 -0.53 13.99 1.82
C TRP A 256 -1.54 14.35 2.93
N HIS A 257 -2.86 14.25 2.68
CA HIS A 257 -3.89 14.77 3.61
C HIS A 257 -4.98 13.78 4.01
N LYS A 258 -4.69 12.49 4.23
CA LYS A 258 -5.73 11.62 4.79
C LYS A 258 -5.82 11.76 6.31
N HIS A 259 -6.78 12.59 6.73
CA HIS A 259 -7.11 12.98 8.11
C HIS A 259 -7.42 11.84 9.12
N ARG A 260 -7.29 10.56 8.77
CA ARG A 260 -7.80 9.42 9.57
C ARG A 260 -6.73 8.51 10.18
N HIS A 261 -5.46 8.69 9.86
CA HIS A 261 -4.39 7.79 10.29
C HIS A 261 -3.13 8.55 10.72
N GLU A 262 -2.35 7.96 11.63
CA GLU A 262 -1.04 8.51 12.02
C GLU A 262 -0.05 8.53 10.82
N PHE A 263 -0.25 7.64 9.86
CA PHE A 263 0.52 7.52 8.62
C PHE A 263 -0.34 7.90 7.40
N GLU A 264 0.25 8.56 6.41
CA GLU A 264 -0.37 8.85 5.10
C GLU A 264 -0.44 7.59 4.22
N ILE A 265 -1.10 6.54 4.71
CA ILE A 265 -1.10 5.16 4.15
C ILE A 265 -1.65 5.12 2.73
N ASP A 266 -2.56 6.02 2.38
CA ASP A 266 -3.18 6.08 1.05
C ASP A 266 -2.16 6.29 -0.08
N ARG A 267 -0.97 6.81 0.25
CA ARG A 267 0.17 6.90 -0.67
C ARG A 267 0.76 5.54 -1.00
N GLY A 268 0.97 4.71 0.03
CA GLY A 268 1.48 3.35 -0.11
C GLY A 268 2.83 3.26 -0.84
N ILE A 269 2.84 2.54 -1.96
CA ILE A 269 4.01 2.52 -2.86
C ILE A 269 3.91 3.71 -3.82
N ASP A 270 4.56 4.83 -3.47
CA ASP A 270 4.40 6.11 -4.16
C ASP A 270 4.80 6.10 -5.65
N ARG A 271 5.86 5.37 -5.95
CA ARG A 271 6.40 5.13 -7.30
C ARG A 271 6.91 3.71 -7.34
N PHE A 272 6.69 3.00 -8.45
CA PHE A 272 7.01 1.59 -8.56
C PHE A 272 7.42 1.19 -9.97
N VAL A 273 8.11 0.06 -10.08
CA VAL A 273 8.53 -0.51 -11.37
C VAL A 273 7.84 -1.85 -11.55
N TYR A 274 7.08 -1.96 -12.62
CA TYR A 274 6.36 -3.16 -13.02
C TYR A 274 7.08 -3.83 -14.20
N LEU A 275 7.29 -5.15 -14.10
CA LEU A 275 7.84 -5.99 -15.15
C LEU A 275 6.80 -7.07 -15.50
N PRO A 276 6.30 -7.15 -16.74
CA PRO A 276 5.38 -8.20 -17.17
C PRO A 276 5.88 -9.61 -16.81
N GLY A 277 4.98 -10.48 -16.35
CA GLY A 277 5.33 -11.82 -15.84
C GLY A 277 5.95 -11.85 -14.42
N ASN A 278 6.64 -10.79 -14.00
CA ASN A 278 7.35 -10.73 -12.72
C ASN A 278 6.60 -9.92 -11.65
N GLY A 279 5.75 -8.98 -12.05
CA GLY A 279 5.01 -8.11 -11.12
C GLY A 279 5.79 -6.86 -10.76
N ILE A 280 5.65 -6.38 -9.52
CA ILE A 280 6.31 -5.14 -9.06
C ILE A 280 7.71 -5.48 -8.51
N ILE A 281 8.74 -5.04 -9.23
CA ILE A 281 10.16 -5.36 -8.96
C ILE A 281 10.93 -4.21 -8.28
N GLY A 282 10.28 -3.06 -8.12
CA GLY A 282 10.88 -1.86 -7.53
C GLY A 282 9.82 -0.93 -6.97
N GLY A 283 10.21 -0.08 -6.02
CA GLY A 283 9.28 0.72 -5.25
C GLY A 283 9.92 1.81 -4.41
N SER A 284 9.08 2.73 -3.96
CA SER A 284 9.39 3.73 -2.94
C SER A 284 8.20 3.85 -1.98
N PHE A 285 8.47 4.13 -0.71
CA PHE A 285 7.49 4.11 0.38
C PHE A 285 7.65 5.36 1.23
N ASP A 286 7.50 6.52 0.59
CA ASP A 286 7.86 7.81 1.18
C ASP A 286 7.03 8.11 2.43
N PHE A 287 5.75 7.69 2.46
CA PHE A 287 4.90 7.87 3.64
C PHE A 287 5.53 7.27 4.92
N TYR A 288 6.14 6.09 4.80
CA TYR A 288 6.73 5.38 5.92
C TYR A 288 8.05 6.02 6.36
N PHE A 289 8.95 6.28 5.41
CA PHE A 289 10.27 6.84 5.70
C PHE A 289 10.17 8.32 6.12
N TYR A 290 9.27 9.09 5.51
CA TYR A 290 9.05 10.48 5.90
C TYR A 290 8.52 10.60 7.32
N PHE A 291 7.58 9.73 7.73
CA PHE A 291 7.10 9.71 9.12
C PHE A 291 8.26 9.46 10.10
N HIS A 292 9.22 8.63 9.71
CA HIS A 292 10.42 8.31 10.48
C HIS A 292 11.64 9.19 10.18
N ARG A 293 11.48 10.31 9.46
CA ARG A 293 12.58 11.15 8.97
C ARG A 293 13.62 11.56 10.02
N LYS A 294 13.21 11.72 11.29
CA LYS A 294 14.14 12.02 12.40
C LYS A 294 15.20 10.94 12.65
N LYS A 295 14.98 9.72 12.17
CA LYS A 295 15.89 8.57 12.26
C LYS A 295 16.70 8.36 10.97
N LEU A 296 16.49 9.20 9.96
CA LEU A 296 17.12 9.07 8.65
C LEU A 296 18.18 10.15 8.47
N PRO A 297 19.25 9.88 7.70
CA PRO A 297 20.27 10.88 7.37
C PRO A 297 19.84 11.84 6.25
N ILE A 298 18.63 11.66 5.68
CA ILE A 298 18.09 12.49 4.60
C ILE A 298 17.13 13.54 5.14
N GLN A 299 17.09 14.69 4.48
CA GLN A 299 16.29 15.85 4.84
C GLN A 299 14.99 15.93 4.04
N TYR A 300 14.11 16.85 4.45
CA TYR A 300 12.85 17.15 3.73
C TYR A 300 13.09 17.42 2.23
N SER A 301 14.11 18.22 1.90
CA SER A 301 14.46 18.55 0.52
C SER A 301 14.81 17.32 -0.31
N ASP A 302 15.44 16.32 0.32
CA ASP A 302 15.82 15.07 -0.35
C ASP A 302 14.58 14.25 -0.71
N PHE A 303 13.57 14.20 0.16
CA PHE A 303 12.29 13.57 -0.17
C PHE A 303 11.62 14.23 -1.38
N VAL A 304 11.52 15.57 -1.37
CA VAL A 304 10.92 16.31 -2.49
C VAL A 304 11.72 16.10 -3.78
N GLN A 305 13.06 16.13 -3.71
CA GLN A 305 13.90 15.89 -4.88
C GLN A 305 13.77 14.45 -5.39
N ASN A 306 13.72 13.46 -4.50
CA ASN A 306 13.47 12.08 -4.89
C ASN A 306 12.11 11.92 -5.59
N ILE A 307 11.09 12.68 -5.18
CA ILE A 307 9.79 12.76 -5.87
C ILE A 307 9.93 13.35 -7.26
N LYS A 308 10.58 14.50 -7.40
CA LYS A 308 10.85 15.14 -8.70
C LYS A 308 11.63 14.26 -9.66
N ASP A 309 12.66 13.58 -9.16
CA ASP A 309 13.50 12.67 -9.93
C ASP A 309 12.86 11.30 -10.18
N GLU A 310 11.67 11.07 -9.60
CA GLU A 310 10.95 9.80 -9.60
C GLU A 310 11.85 8.61 -9.21
N LYS A 311 12.67 8.77 -8.16
CA LYS A 311 13.59 7.71 -7.74
C LYS A 311 12.82 6.58 -7.07
N VAL A 312 13.28 5.35 -7.34
CA VAL A 312 12.76 4.11 -6.78
C VAL A 312 13.92 3.22 -6.34
N MET A 313 13.66 2.38 -5.35
CA MET A 313 14.52 1.23 -5.08
C MET A 313 14.19 0.14 -6.10
N MET A 314 15.19 -0.59 -6.58
CA MET A 314 15.00 -1.75 -7.46
C MET A 314 15.71 -2.97 -6.90
N ALA A 315 15.16 -4.15 -7.15
CA ALA A 315 15.81 -5.41 -6.77
C ALA A 315 17.11 -5.59 -7.58
N ASP A 316 18.17 -6.05 -6.90
CA ASP A 316 19.53 -6.05 -7.45
C ASP A 316 19.66 -6.87 -8.74
N GLN A 317 18.90 -7.95 -8.89
CA GLN A 317 18.96 -8.80 -10.09
C GLN A 317 18.42 -8.13 -11.36
N PHE A 318 17.78 -6.96 -11.28
CA PHE A 318 17.23 -6.22 -12.42
C PHE A 318 17.92 -4.87 -12.66
N LYS A 319 18.97 -4.55 -11.90
CA LYS A 319 19.72 -3.30 -12.06
C LYS A 319 20.58 -3.29 -13.32
#